data_AF-A0A8I0P7I7-F1
#
_entry.id   AF-A0A8I0P7I7-F1
#
_cell.length_a   1.000
_cell.length_b   1.000
_cell.length_c   1.000
_cell.angle_alpha   90.00
_cell.angle_beta   90.00
_cell.angle_gamma   90.00
#
_symmetry.space_group_name_H-M   'P 1'
#
loop_
_entity.id
_entity.type
_entity.pdbx_description
1 polymer ?
#
loop_
_entity_poly.entity_id
_entity_poly.type
_entity_poly.pdbx_seq_one_letter_code
_entity_poly.pdbx_strand_id
1 'polypeptide(L)'
;MSDESKRRVRRGKVATATAAEIKDLGIDATASAPAATALRLATLIDSTSDAKETAAAARELRQAMQVVRALAPPKDAGDRIDQLAARRRARLSPPARKGSG
;
A
#
# COMPACT_ATOMS: atom_id res chain seq x y z
N MET A 1 19.59 -11.79 20.12
CA MET A 1 18.15 -11.45 20.03
C MET A 1 17.37 -12.73 19.78
N SER A 2 16.46 -13.07 20.68
CA SER A 2 15.57 -14.24 20.59
C SER A 2 14.55 -14.10 19.46
N ASP A 3 14.09 -15.25 18.94
CA ASP A 3 13.16 -15.32 17.80
C ASP A 3 11.80 -14.67 18.12
N GLU A 4 11.37 -14.77 19.38
CA GLU A 4 10.20 -14.10 19.95
C GLU A 4 10.27 -12.57 19.80
N SER A 5 11.44 -11.96 20.02
CA SER A 5 11.64 -10.53 19.85
C SER A 5 11.56 -10.11 18.39
N LYS A 6 12.04 -10.95 17.45
CA LYS A 6 11.94 -10.68 16.01
C LYS A 6 10.48 -10.78 15.52
N ARG A 7 9.69 -11.72 16.07
CA ARG A 7 8.25 -11.84 15.81
C ARG A 7 7.49 -10.61 16.27
N ARG A 8 7.75 -10.12 17.49
CA ARG A 8 7.13 -8.87 18.01
C ARG A 8 7.43 -7.65 17.14
N VAL A 9 8.67 -7.51 16.65
CA VAL A 9 9.06 -6.38 15.79
C VAL A 9 8.39 -6.45 14.40
N ARG A 10 7.93 -7.62 13.96
CA ARG A 10 7.22 -7.78 12.68
C ARG A 10 5.70 -7.67 12.79
N ARG A 11 5.15 -7.72 14.01
CA ARG A 11 3.72 -7.63 14.26
C ARG A 11 3.18 -6.27 13.82
N GLY A 12 2.14 -6.26 13.00
CA GLY A 12 1.51 -5.04 12.48
C GLY A 12 2.17 -4.50 11.20
N LYS A 13 3.26 -5.13 10.71
CA LYS A 13 3.93 -4.66 9.49
C LYS A 13 3.10 -4.93 8.25
N VAL A 14 2.35 -6.03 8.21
CA VAL A 14 1.55 -6.38 7.05
C VAL A 14 0.36 -5.44 6.95
N ALA A 15 -0.41 -5.25 8.03
CA ALA A 15 -1.53 -4.33 8.08
C ALA A 15 -1.11 -2.89 7.76
N THR A 16 0.02 -2.43 8.30
CA THR A 16 0.55 -1.08 8.02
C THR A 16 0.93 -0.92 6.54
N ALA A 17 1.63 -1.90 5.96
CA ALA A 17 2.01 -1.87 4.55
C ALA A 17 0.79 -1.91 3.63
N THR A 18 -0.20 -2.75 3.94
CA THR A 18 -1.45 -2.84 3.18
C THR A 18 -2.25 -1.54 3.26
N ALA A 19 -2.35 -0.91 4.44
CA ALA A 19 -3.02 0.38 4.59
C ALA A 19 -2.33 1.50 3.80
N ALA A 20 -0.99 1.53 3.79
CA ALA A 20 -0.22 2.47 3.00
C ALA A 20 -0.48 2.28 1.50
N GLU A 21 -0.47 1.04 1.00
CA GLU A 21 -0.75 0.77 -0.40
C GLU A 21 -2.18 1.15 -0.80
N ILE A 22 -3.19 0.82 0.00
CA ILE A 22 -4.59 1.21 -0.26
C ILE A 22 -4.73 2.74 -0.34
N LYS A 23 -4.05 3.46 0.56
CA LYS A 23 -4.02 4.92 0.57
C LYS A 23 -3.32 5.48 -0.68
N ASP A 24 -2.20 4.89 -1.10
CA ASP A 24 -1.47 5.29 -2.31
C ASP A 24 -2.27 5.04 -3.59
N LEU A 25 -3.15 4.04 -3.58
CA LEU A 25 -4.10 3.78 -4.66
C LEU A 25 -5.30 4.76 -4.62
N GLY A 26 -5.42 5.62 -3.60
CA GLY A 26 -6.52 6.57 -3.48
C GLY A 26 -7.88 5.93 -3.18
N ILE A 27 -7.88 4.72 -2.62
CA ILE A 27 -9.11 3.98 -2.31
C ILE A 27 -9.48 4.20 -0.85
N ASP A 28 -10.74 4.57 -0.60
CA ASP A 28 -11.30 4.60 0.75
C ASP A 28 -11.66 3.17 1.19
N ALA A 29 -10.96 2.65 2.20
CA ALA A 29 -11.21 1.32 2.73
C ALA A 29 -12.57 1.16 3.42
N THR A 30 -13.23 2.25 3.84
CA THR A 30 -14.56 2.22 4.44
C THR A 30 -15.68 2.11 3.40
N ALA A 31 -15.44 2.64 2.19
CA ALA A 31 -16.36 2.59 1.06
C ALA A 31 -16.11 1.40 0.13
N SER A 32 -14.96 0.72 0.25
CA SER A 32 -14.55 -0.39 -0.62
C SER A 32 -14.47 -1.71 0.14
N ALA A 33 -15.43 -2.60 -0.11
CA ALA A 33 -15.45 -3.96 0.44
C ALA A 33 -14.14 -4.75 0.22
N PRO A 34 -13.52 -4.76 -0.99
CA PRO A 34 -12.25 -5.49 -1.17
C PRO A 34 -11.09 -4.85 -0.40
N ALA A 35 -11.07 -3.53 -0.22
CA ALA A 35 -10.05 -2.86 0.58
C ALA A 35 -10.24 -3.14 2.09
N ALA A 36 -11.47 -3.13 2.58
CA ALA A 36 -11.79 -3.54 3.96
C ALA A 36 -11.36 -4.99 4.22
N THR A 37 -11.64 -5.90 3.29
CA THR A 37 -11.23 -7.31 3.38
C THR A 37 -9.71 -7.46 3.39
N ALA A 38 -8.98 -6.72 2.54
CA ALA A 38 -7.52 -6.72 2.54
C ALA A 38 -6.94 -6.29 3.91
N LEU A 39 -7.49 -5.24 4.53
CA LEU A 39 -7.04 -4.81 5.87
C LEU A 39 -7.32 -5.87 6.95
N ARG A 40 -8.46 -6.54 6.90
CA ARG A 40 -8.81 -7.62 7.84
C ARG A 40 -7.85 -8.81 7.70
N LEU A 41 -7.56 -9.23 6.47
CA LEU A 41 -6.63 -10.32 6.19
C LEU A 41 -5.20 -9.98 6.61
N ALA A 42 -4.75 -8.74 6.36
CA ALA A 42 -3.46 -8.27 6.81
C ALA A 42 -3.35 -8.25 8.35
N THR A 43 -4.42 -7.83 9.04
CA THR A 43 -4.51 -7.87 10.50
C THR A 43 -4.49 -9.31 11.03
N LEU A 44 -5.15 -10.25 10.34
CA LEU A 44 -5.14 -11.66 10.68
C LEU A 44 -3.73 -12.26 10.57
N ILE A 45 -3.00 -11.95 9.50
CA ILE A 45 -1.60 -12.36 9.31
C ILE A 45 -0.71 -11.85 10.44
N ASP A 46 -0.92 -10.61 10.88
CA ASP A 46 -0.14 -10.02 11.98
C ASP A 46 -0.52 -10.58 13.36
N SER A 47 -1.73 -11.11 13.53
CA SER A 47 -2.24 -11.55 14.83
C SER A 47 -2.09 -13.04 15.08
N THR A 48 -2.28 -13.89 14.06
CA THR A 48 -2.24 -15.35 14.19
C THR A 48 -0.81 -15.88 14.40
N SER A 49 -0.70 -16.97 15.16
CA SER A 49 0.54 -17.72 15.34
C SER A 49 0.56 -19.04 14.56
N ASP A 50 -0.56 -19.42 13.93
CA ASP A 50 -0.67 -20.62 13.12
C ASP A 50 -0.12 -20.34 11.70
N ALA A 51 0.88 -21.14 11.29
CA ALA A 51 1.51 -21.03 9.99
C ALA A 51 0.56 -21.37 8.83
N LYS A 52 -0.39 -22.30 9.02
CA LYS A 52 -1.36 -22.69 7.99
C LYS A 52 -2.37 -21.57 7.77
N GLU A 53 -2.89 -20.99 8.85
CA GLU A 53 -3.78 -19.82 8.78
C GLU A 53 -3.06 -18.62 8.16
N THR A 54 -1.81 -18.35 8.56
CA THR A 54 -0.98 -17.29 7.98
C THR A 54 -0.84 -17.48 6.46
N ALA A 55 -0.55 -18.70 6.02
CA ALA A 55 -0.37 -19.00 4.60
C ALA A 55 -1.67 -18.87 3.79
N ALA A 56 -2.81 -19.28 4.36
CA ALA A 56 -4.13 -19.11 3.76
C ALA A 56 -4.49 -17.62 3.64
N ALA A 57 -4.43 -16.88 4.75
CA ALA A 57 -4.70 -15.45 4.80
C ALA A 57 -3.79 -14.65 3.85
N ALA A 58 -2.52 -15.03 3.71
CA ALA A 58 -1.59 -14.39 2.76
C ALA A 58 -1.96 -14.65 1.29
N ARG A 59 -2.49 -15.83 0.95
CA ARG A 59 -2.99 -16.12 -0.41
C ARG A 59 -4.21 -15.27 -0.72
N GLU A 60 -5.16 -15.22 0.21
CA GLU A 60 -6.37 -14.41 0.08
C GLU A 60 -6.06 -12.92 0.01
N LEU A 61 -5.11 -12.44 0.82
CA LEU A 61 -4.68 -11.04 0.79
C LEU A 61 -4.13 -10.65 -0.60
N ARG A 62 -3.35 -11.55 -1.23
CA ARG A 62 -2.85 -11.30 -2.60
C ARG A 62 -4.00 -11.19 -3.61
N GLN A 63 -5.02 -12.04 -3.51
CA GLN A 63 -6.19 -11.99 -4.38
C GLN A 63 -7.02 -10.72 -4.14
N ALA A 64 -7.29 -10.38 -2.88
CA ALA A 64 -8.01 -9.16 -2.53
C ALA A 64 -7.27 -7.92 -3.05
N MET A 65 -5.95 -7.84 -2.88
CA MET A 65 -5.15 -6.72 -3.37
C MET A 65 -5.08 -6.63 -4.90
N GLN A 66 -5.20 -7.74 -5.63
CA GLN A 66 -5.35 -7.69 -7.09
C GLN A 66 -6.65 -6.98 -7.49
N VAL A 67 -7.76 -7.29 -6.81
CA VAL A 67 -9.05 -6.62 -7.04
C VAL A 67 -8.98 -5.14 -6.65
N VAL A 68 -8.38 -4.83 -5.49
CA VAL A 68 -8.18 -3.43 -5.04
C VAL A 68 -7.40 -2.63 -6.09
N ARG A 69 -6.30 -3.17 -6.61
CA ARG A 69 -5.50 -2.51 -7.66
C ARG A 69 -6.26 -2.33 -8.96
N ALA A 70 -7.12 -3.27 -9.33
CA ALA A 70 -7.96 -3.17 -10.52
C ALA A 70 -9.06 -2.09 -10.37
N LEU A 71 -9.50 -1.82 -9.14
CA LEU A 71 -10.47 -0.77 -8.81
C LEU A 71 -9.82 0.61 -8.61
N ALA A 72 -8.49 0.67 -8.56
CA ALA A 72 -7.80 1.93 -8.30
C ALA A 72 -8.06 2.92 -9.44
N PRO A 73 -8.35 4.20 -9.11
CA PRO A 73 -8.41 5.24 -10.11
C PRO A 73 -7.10 5.29 -10.91
N PRO A 74 -7.16 5.55 -12.23
CA PRO A 74 -5.97 5.69 -13.04
C PRO A 74 -5.08 6.81 -12.49
N LYS A 75 -3.77 6.57 -12.40
CA LYS A 75 -2.80 7.51 -11.79
C LYS A 75 -2.71 8.85 -12.52
N ASP A 76 -2.99 8.85 -13.81
CA ASP A 76 -3.25 10.03 -14.62
C ASP A 76 -4.54 9.73 -15.41
N ALA A 77 -5.57 10.55 -15.23
CA ALA A 77 -6.74 10.58 -16.10
C ALA A 77 -6.39 11.13 -17.51
N GLY A 78 -5.18 11.68 -17.66
CA GLY A 78 -4.71 12.34 -18.87
C GLY A 78 -5.38 13.70 -19.09
N ASP A 79 -6.02 14.23 -18.06
CA ASP A 79 -6.86 15.41 -18.16
C ASP A 79 -6.05 16.71 -17.93
N ARG A 80 -6.74 17.85 -18.01
CA ARG A 80 -6.09 19.16 -17.82
C ARG A 80 -5.56 19.36 -16.40
N ILE A 81 -6.12 18.67 -15.40
CA ILE A 81 -5.68 18.79 -14.01
C ILE A 81 -4.35 18.04 -13.83
N ASP A 82 -4.18 16.87 -14.42
CA ASP A 82 -2.91 16.13 -14.39
C ASP A 82 -1.79 16.94 -15.04
N GLN A 83 -2.07 17.56 -16.20
CA GLN A 83 -1.11 18.43 -16.88
C GLN A 83 -0.73 19.65 -16.02
N LEU A 84 -1.69 20.24 -15.30
CA LEU A 84 -1.42 21.37 -14.41
C LEU A 84 -0.57 20.94 -13.20
N ALA A 85 -0.86 19.78 -12.61
CA ALA A 85 -0.08 19.20 -11.52
C ALA A 85 1.36 18.90 -11.95
N ALA A 86 1.55 18.30 -13.14
CA ALA A 86 2.86 18.05 -13.72
C ALA A 86 3.66 19.35 -13.95
N ARG A 87 3.01 20.39 -14.50
CA ARG A 87 3.63 21.72 -14.68
C ARG A 87 4.04 22.35 -13.34
N ARG A 88 3.24 22.20 -12.29
CA ARG A 88 3.57 22.71 -10.95
C ARG A 88 4.78 21.98 -10.37
N ARG A 89 4.85 20.64 -10.48
CA ARG A 89 6.01 19.86 -10.03
C ARG A 89 7.29 20.26 -10.78
N ALA A 90 7.21 20.43 -12.10
CA ALA A 90 8.35 20.87 -12.91
C ALA A 90 8.88 22.26 -12.49
N ARG A 91 8.01 23.17 -12.05
CA ARG A 91 8.40 24.49 -11.54
C ARG A 91 9.03 24.44 -10.15
N LEU A 92 8.65 23.46 -9.33
CA LEU A 92 9.10 23.33 -7.94
C LEU A 92 10.34 22.45 -7.78
N SER A 93 10.72 21.67 -8.81
CA SER A 93 12.01 20.97 -8.82
C SER A 93 13.16 21.97 -9.03
N PRO A 94 14.11 22.10 -8.08
CA PRO A 94 15.29 22.93 -8.29
C PRO A 94 16.09 22.37 -9.47
N PRO A 95 16.72 23.22 -10.31
CA PRO A 95 17.67 22.71 -11.29
C PRO A 95 18.78 21.97 -10.53
N ALA A 96 19.03 20.72 -10.93
CA ALA A 96 20.19 19.97 -10.46
C ALA A 96 21.42 20.86 -10.67
N ARG A 97 22.08 21.28 -9.58
CA ARG A 97 23.33 22.01 -9.65
C ARG A 97 24.30 21.14 -10.46
N LYS A 98 24.54 21.52 -11.72
CA LYS A 98 25.69 21.04 -12.47
C LYS A 98 26.91 21.44 -11.64
N GLY A 99 27.53 20.44 -11.00
CA GLY A 99 28.77 20.62 -10.27
C GLY A 99 29.83 21.18 -11.22
N SER A 100 30.31 22.36 -10.87
CA SER A 100 31.59 22.92 -11.26
C SER A 100 32.72 22.12 -10.60
N GLY A 101 33.75 21.74 -11.37
CA GLY A 101 34.97 21.10 -10.89
C GLY A 101 35.61 20.24 -11.96
#